data_AF-A0A0P6XH99-F1
#
_entry.id   AF-A0A0P6XH99-F1
#
_cell.length_a   1.000
_cell.length_b   1.000
_cell.length_c   1.000
_cell.angle_alpha   90.00
_cell.angle_beta   90.00
_cell.angle_gamma   90.00
#
_symmetry.space_group_name_H-M   'P 1'
#
loop_
_entity.id
_entity.type
_entity.pdbx_description
1 polymer ?
#
loop_
_entity_poly.entity_id
_entity_poly.type
_entity_poly.pdbx_seq_one_letter_code
_entity_poly.pdbx_strand_id
1 'polypeptide(L)'
;MLHRRKTNHQHFLVVLVFWEGEMKKQAVFLMIAVFLLTSGMKGLNSVSLTAADVDGAEDIEFAIRQATADGTLPGRVVLDNSQGDFVFSTDDKTINIFVPNLTLISKNGAVIKNCEGAINFDALPASNVTIEGIRFLCSGDGISSSDYPNAGIRIVKNEIYVQGIGLDLGSLNNATIADNKITGKVGVRLDESSSALKVSHNQIDAVSIGIAVQGSDWNQVVENRIAAGWQGILLSGEADFNQVLANKISRVEQSGVALDGDPFGNQILGNKVVCSIGAECKAVDAQMELIEQNHIKGNH
;
A
#
# COMPACT_ATOMS: atom_id res chain seq x y z
N MET A 1 29.53 -17.31 -49.73
CA MET A 1 30.21 -17.85 -48.53
C MET A 1 29.50 -17.32 -47.29
N LEU A 2 28.57 -18.10 -46.73
CA LEU A 2 27.87 -17.76 -45.47
C LEU A 2 28.58 -18.49 -44.32
N HIS A 3 29.11 -17.74 -43.36
CA HIS A 3 29.68 -18.27 -42.12
C HIS A 3 28.57 -18.40 -41.05
N ARG A 4 28.17 -19.63 -40.73
CA ARG A 4 27.35 -19.97 -39.56
C ARG A 4 28.21 -19.84 -38.29
N ARG A 5 27.90 -18.88 -37.41
CA ARG A 5 28.41 -18.86 -36.03
C ARG A 5 27.66 -19.93 -35.22
N LYS A 6 28.39 -20.92 -34.70
CA LYS A 6 27.92 -21.81 -33.64
C LYS A 6 28.09 -21.09 -32.30
N THR A 7 27.01 -20.93 -31.55
CA THR A 7 27.04 -20.51 -30.14
C THR A 7 27.26 -21.76 -29.28
N ASN A 8 28.37 -21.78 -28.54
CA ASN A 8 28.65 -22.80 -27.53
C ASN A 8 27.83 -22.51 -26.27
N HIS A 9 27.00 -23.45 -25.85
CA HIS A 9 26.41 -23.46 -24.52
C HIS A 9 27.39 -24.14 -23.56
N GLN A 10 27.95 -23.38 -22.61
CA GLN A 10 28.68 -23.95 -21.48
C GLN A 10 27.67 -24.33 -20.39
N HIS A 11 27.66 -25.61 -20.04
CA HIS A 11 26.94 -26.12 -18.87
C HIS A 11 27.86 -26.01 -17.65
N PHE A 12 27.43 -25.27 -16.62
CA PHE A 12 28.08 -25.30 -15.31
C PHE A 12 27.51 -26.46 -14.49
N LEU A 13 28.38 -27.41 -14.13
CA LEU A 13 28.10 -28.45 -13.14
C LEU A 13 28.55 -27.89 -11.78
N VAL A 14 27.63 -27.64 -10.87
CA VAL A 14 27.95 -27.32 -9.46
C VAL A 14 28.14 -28.65 -8.74
N VAL A 15 29.37 -28.94 -8.31
CA VAL A 15 29.70 -30.06 -7.44
C VAL A 15 29.69 -29.55 -6.00
N LEU A 16 28.74 -30.01 -5.20
CA LEU A 16 28.74 -29.80 -3.75
C LEU A 16 29.63 -30.86 -3.09
N VAL A 17 30.69 -30.42 -2.40
CA VAL A 17 31.55 -31.27 -1.57
C VAL A 17 31.01 -31.24 -0.14
N PHE A 18 30.58 -32.39 0.37
CA PHE A 18 30.19 -32.57 1.77
C PHE A 18 31.40 -33.00 2.60
N TRP A 19 31.60 -32.35 3.74
CA TRP A 19 32.59 -32.71 4.75
C TRP A 19 31.90 -33.52 5.85
N GLU A 20 32.25 -34.81 5.98
CA GLU A 20 31.74 -35.69 7.04
C GLU A 20 32.54 -35.50 8.34
N GLY A 21 31.86 -35.08 9.40
CA GLY A 21 32.39 -35.00 10.77
C GLY A 21 31.27 -35.24 11.79
N GLU A 22 31.18 -36.49 12.23
CA GLU A 22 30.45 -37.06 13.37
C GLU A 22 28.97 -36.70 13.64
N MET A 23 28.14 -37.73 13.44
CA MET A 23 26.71 -37.83 13.70
C MET A 23 26.36 -37.87 15.20
N LYS A 24 25.33 -37.09 15.60
CA LYS A 24 24.15 -37.55 16.39
C LYS A 24 23.20 -36.40 16.71
N LYS A 25 22.23 -36.18 15.82
CA LYS A 25 20.85 -35.65 16.01
C LYS A 25 20.34 -35.23 14.63
N GLN A 26 19.99 -36.23 13.82
CA GLN A 26 19.45 -36.06 12.48
C GLN A 26 17.92 -36.18 12.53
N ALA A 27 17.23 -35.08 12.26
CA ALA A 27 15.89 -35.09 11.69
C ALA A 27 15.82 -33.96 10.65
N VAL A 28 15.99 -34.38 9.39
CA VAL A 28 15.46 -33.77 8.15
C VAL A 28 15.79 -32.30 7.90
N PHE A 29 16.89 -32.07 7.16
CA PHE A 29 16.98 -30.97 6.21
C PHE A 29 17.64 -31.51 4.93
N LEU A 30 16.80 -32.11 4.07
CA LEU A 30 17.15 -32.43 2.69
C LEU A 30 16.08 -31.78 1.82
N MET A 31 16.24 -30.48 1.53
CA MET A 31 15.45 -29.83 0.48
C MET A 31 16.19 -29.94 -0.85
N ILE A 32 15.46 -30.50 -1.80
CA ILE A 32 15.86 -30.89 -3.14
C ILE A 32 16.17 -29.64 -3.97
N ALA A 33 17.44 -29.43 -4.30
CA ALA A 33 17.82 -28.50 -5.36
C ALA A 33 17.63 -29.19 -6.73
N VAL A 34 16.43 -29.11 -7.28
CA VAL A 34 16.16 -29.43 -8.70
C VAL A 34 15.71 -28.14 -9.38
N PHE A 35 16.67 -27.39 -9.91
CA PHE A 35 16.40 -26.33 -10.89
C PHE A 35 16.60 -26.91 -12.29
N LEU A 36 15.49 -27.35 -12.88
CA LEU A 36 15.40 -27.67 -14.29
C LEU A 36 15.51 -26.38 -15.11
N LEU A 37 16.49 -26.35 -16.00
CA LEU A 37 16.63 -25.39 -17.10
C LEU A 37 15.45 -25.54 -18.07
N THR A 38 14.33 -24.86 -17.80
CA THR A 38 13.30 -24.63 -18.82
C THR A 38 13.44 -23.21 -19.37
N SER A 39 14.36 -23.08 -20.34
CA SER A 39 14.38 -21.96 -21.26
C SER A 39 13.09 -21.94 -22.08
N GLY A 40 12.28 -20.88 -22.00
CA GLY A 40 11.28 -20.65 -23.06
C GLY A 40 10.02 -19.87 -22.74
N MET A 41 9.76 -19.46 -21.51
CA MET A 41 8.70 -18.50 -21.22
C MET A 41 9.27 -17.40 -20.35
N LYS A 42 9.36 -16.17 -20.87
CA LYS A 42 9.55 -14.94 -20.08
C LYS A 42 8.29 -14.69 -19.24
N GLY A 43 7.96 -15.63 -18.36
CA GLY A 43 6.97 -15.42 -17.31
C GLY A 43 7.58 -14.54 -16.23
N LEU A 44 6.77 -13.71 -15.60
CA LEU A 44 7.16 -13.03 -14.36
C LEU A 44 7.70 -14.08 -13.37
N ASN A 45 8.83 -13.77 -12.73
CA ASN A 45 9.32 -14.55 -11.61
C ASN A 45 8.25 -14.52 -10.52
N SER A 46 7.61 -15.66 -10.24
CA SER A 46 6.44 -15.73 -9.37
C SER A 46 6.67 -16.73 -8.25
N VAL A 47 6.39 -16.32 -7.02
CA VAL A 47 6.34 -17.18 -5.83
C VAL A 47 4.88 -17.21 -5.33
N SER A 48 4.40 -18.37 -4.88
CA SER A 48 3.08 -18.52 -4.30
C SER A 48 3.23 -19.08 -2.89
N LEU A 49 2.58 -18.45 -1.92
CA LEU A 49 2.59 -18.85 -0.51
C LEU A 49 1.17 -19.22 -0.09
N THR A 50 1.06 -20.23 0.77
CA THR A 50 -0.13 -20.55 1.53
C THR A 50 0.11 -20.27 3.01
N ALA A 51 -0.93 -20.33 3.85
CA ALA A 51 -0.77 -20.13 5.29
C ALA A 51 0.18 -21.14 5.96
N ALA A 52 0.41 -22.32 5.37
CA ALA A 52 1.37 -23.29 5.89
C ALA A 52 2.84 -22.90 5.63
N ASP A 53 3.08 -21.95 4.71
CA ASP A 53 4.41 -21.49 4.31
C ASP A 53 4.84 -20.21 5.04
N VAL A 54 3.99 -19.68 5.94
CA VAL A 54 4.16 -18.36 6.56
C VAL A 54 3.86 -18.42 8.05
N ASP A 55 4.87 -18.18 8.87
CA ASP A 55 4.74 -17.97 10.31
C ASP A 55 4.85 -16.49 10.71
N GLY A 56 5.36 -15.62 9.84
CA GLY A 56 5.60 -14.20 10.10
C GLY A 56 5.78 -13.35 8.84
N ALA A 57 6.10 -12.07 9.04
CA ALA A 57 6.37 -11.14 7.93
C ALA A 57 7.62 -11.55 7.12
N GLU A 58 8.66 -12.04 7.80
CA GLU A 58 9.95 -12.42 7.21
C GLU A 58 9.82 -13.45 6.07
N ASP A 59 8.90 -14.41 6.16
CA ASP A 59 8.66 -15.41 5.10
C ASP A 59 8.16 -14.77 3.81
N ILE A 60 7.25 -13.80 3.94
CA ILE A 60 6.72 -13.05 2.81
C ILE A 60 7.82 -12.18 2.20
N GLU A 61 8.66 -11.55 3.03
CA GLU A 61 9.81 -10.77 2.56
C GLU A 61 10.86 -11.64 1.85
N PHE A 62 11.10 -12.85 2.34
CA PHE A 62 11.97 -13.82 1.68
C PHE A 62 11.42 -14.20 0.30
N ALA A 63 10.11 -14.45 0.20
CA ALA A 63 9.45 -14.69 -1.08
C ALA A 63 9.50 -13.47 -2.02
N ILE A 64 9.42 -12.24 -1.49
CA ILE A 64 9.60 -11.00 -2.25
C ILE A 64 11.01 -10.94 -2.84
N ARG A 65 12.05 -11.18 -2.02
CA ARG A 65 13.45 -11.22 -2.47
C ARG A 65 13.66 -12.29 -3.55
N GLN A 66 13.13 -13.49 -3.34
CA GLN A 66 13.21 -14.57 -4.30
C GLN A 66 12.51 -14.23 -5.63
N ALA A 67 11.28 -13.71 -5.57
CA ALA A 67 10.50 -13.37 -6.76
C ALA A 67 11.14 -12.23 -7.55
N THR A 68 11.74 -11.25 -6.88
CA THR A 68 12.35 -10.09 -7.54
C THR A 68 13.84 -10.28 -7.86
N ALA A 69 14.43 -11.40 -7.46
CA ALA A 69 15.88 -11.58 -7.44
C ALA A 69 16.58 -10.37 -6.79
N ASP A 70 16.17 -10.07 -5.56
CA ASP A 70 16.61 -8.90 -4.77
C ASP A 70 16.44 -7.57 -5.53
N GLY A 71 15.29 -7.40 -6.18
CA GLY A 71 14.95 -6.19 -6.94
C GLY A 71 15.59 -6.06 -8.33
N THR A 72 16.40 -7.04 -8.77
CA THR A 72 17.05 -7.00 -10.09
C THR A 72 16.10 -7.35 -11.24
N LEU A 73 14.97 -7.99 -10.95
CA LEU A 73 13.95 -8.40 -11.91
C LEU A 73 12.54 -8.08 -11.38
N PRO A 74 11.56 -7.82 -12.25
CA PRO A 74 10.16 -7.78 -11.84
C PRO A 74 9.73 -9.11 -11.23
N GLY A 75 9.05 -9.04 -10.09
CA GLY A 75 8.66 -10.21 -9.31
C GLY A 75 7.19 -10.17 -8.90
N ARG A 76 6.60 -11.34 -8.71
CA ARG A 76 5.22 -11.50 -8.25
C ARG A 76 5.15 -12.44 -7.06
N VAL A 77 4.51 -12.01 -5.98
CA VAL A 77 4.19 -12.85 -4.83
C VAL A 77 2.68 -13.01 -4.76
N VAL A 78 2.23 -14.26 -4.70
CA VAL A 78 0.80 -14.62 -4.62
C VAL A 78 0.53 -15.21 -3.25
N LEU A 79 -0.30 -14.53 -2.46
CA LEU A 79 -0.79 -15.04 -1.18
C LEU A 79 -2.07 -15.83 -1.44
N ASP A 80 -2.04 -17.15 -1.29
CA ASP A 80 -3.15 -18.05 -1.56
C ASP A 80 -3.82 -18.54 -0.26
N ASN A 81 -5.04 -18.06 0.00
CA ASN A 81 -5.82 -18.40 1.20
C ASN A 81 -6.42 -19.82 1.19
N SER A 82 -6.04 -20.69 0.24
CA SER A 82 -6.60 -22.04 0.11
C SER A 82 -6.33 -22.95 1.32
N GLN A 83 -5.32 -22.63 2.14
CA GLN A 83 -5.01 -23.34 3.39
C GLN A 83 -5.38 -22.55 4.65
N GLY A 84 -6.23 -21.52 4.52
CA GLY A 84 -6.62 -20.65 5.61
C GLY A 84 -5.86 -19.32 5.63
N ASP A 85 -6.12 -18.54 6.67
CA ASP A 85 -5.57 -17.19 6.84
C ASP A 85 -4.09 -17.22 7.26
N PHE A 86 -3.34 -16.20 6.86
CA PHE A 86 -1.95 -15.97 7.26
C PHE A 86 -1.96 -15.34 8.66
N VAL A 87 -1.63 -16.13 9.70
CA VAL A 87 -1.63 -15.65 11.09
C VAL A 87 -0.20 -15.53 11.58
N PHE A 88 0.29 -14.30 11.74
CA PHE A 88 1.65 -14.08 12.21
C PHE A 88 1.81 -14.53 13.67
N SER A 89 2.91 -15.21 13.96
CA SER A 89 3.25 -15.81 15.25
C SER A 89 4.66 -15.48 15.73
N THR A 90 5.50 -14.93 14.85
CA THR A 90 6.84 -14.44 15.17
C THR A 90 6.80 -13.01 15.71
N ASP A 91 7.97 -12.50 16.12
CA ASP A 91 8.11 -11.13 16.63
C ASP A 91 8.00 -10.08 15.51
N ASP A 92 8.43 -10.41 14.29
CA ASP A 92 8.31 -9.52 13.14
C ASP A 92 6.95 -9.67 12.46
N LYS A 93 6.15 -8.60 12.56
CA LYS A 93 4.73 -8.58 12.22
C LYS A 93 4.34 -7.50 11.24
N THR A 94 5.31 -6.93 10.52
CA THR A 94 5.09 -5.90 9.50
C THR A 94 5.90 -6.25 8.25
N ILE A 95 5.25 -6.37 7.09
CA ILE A 95 5.96 -6.73 5.85
C ILE A 95 6.73 -5.52 5.33
N ASN A 96 8.05 -5.62 5.24
CA ASN A 96 8.89 -4.57 4.67
C ASN A 96 9.05 -4.75 3.15
N ILE A 97 8.80 -3.68 2.39
CA ILE A 97 9.03 -3.63 0.95
C ILE A 97 10.22 -2.72 0.66
N PHE A 98 11.33 -3.33 0.25
CA PHE A 98 12.60 -2.67 -0.06
C PHE A 98 13.09 -2.99 -1.50
N VAL A 99 12.18 -3.41 -2.38
CA VAL A 99 12.49 -3.77 -3.79
C VAL A 99 11.52 -3.10 -4.77
N PRO A 100 11.98 -2.73 -5.98
CA PRO A 100 11.11 -2.22 -7.03
C PRO A 100 10.44 -3.34 -7.83
N ASN A 101 9.48 -2.96 -8.68
CA ASN A 101 8.80 -3.82 -9.65
C ASN A 101 8.16 -5.08 -9.04
N LEU A 102 7.64 -4.95 -7.82
CA LEU A 102 6.95 -6.01 -7.09
C LEU A 102 5.45 -5.98 -7.35
N THR A 103 4.85 -7.15 -7.55
CA THR A 103 3.40 -7.34 -7.50
C THR A 103 3.05 -8.31 -6.39
N LEU A 104 2.53 -7.81 -5.27
CA LEU A 104 2.03 -8.61 -4.14
C LEU A 104 0.51 -8.68 -4.21
N ILE A 105 -0.03 -9.88 -4.41
CA ILE A 105 -1.46 -10.04 -4.66
C ILE A 105 -2.08 -11.17 -3.87
N SER A 106 -3.37 -11.03 -3.64
CA SER A 106 -4.22 -12.07 -3.08
C SER A 106 -4.71 -13.06 -4.14
N LYS A 107 -4.80 -14.32 -3.74
CA LYS A 107 -5.54 -15.39 -4.41
C LYS A 107 -6.45 -16.04 -3.38
N ASN A 108 -7.70 -16.28 -3.77
CA ASN A 108 -8.74 -16.81 -2.87
C ASN A 108 -9.04 -15.93 -1.64
N GLY A 109 -8.79 -14.61 -1.73
CA GLY A 109 -9.14 -13.67 -0.66
C GLY A 109 -8.22 -13.77 0.57
N ALA A 110 -6.90 -13.75 0.34
CA ALA A 110 -5.87 -13.78 1.38
C ALA A 110 -6.16 -12.79 2.51
N VAL A 111 -6.11 -13.31 3.73
CA VAL A 111 -6.28 -12.54 4.96
C VAL A 111 -5.01 -12.65 5.79
N ILE A 112 -4.42 -11.52 6.17
CA ILE A 112 -3.31 -11.44 7.13
C ILE A 112 -3.86 -10.99 8.49
N LYS A 113 -3.53 -11.73 9.54
CA LYS A 113 -3.98 -11.54 10.92
C LYS A 113 -2.81 -11.43 11.89
N ASN A 114 -3.07 -10.80 13.03
CA ASN A 114 -2.11 -10.65 14.12
C ASN A 114 -0.84 -9.90 13.70
N CYS A 115 -0.97 -9.01 12.72
CA CYS A 115 0.07 -8.07 12.31
C CYS A 115 0.08 -6.84 13.22
N GLU A 116 1.27 -6.24 13.41
CA GLU A 116 1.42 -4.97 14.13
C GLU A 116 1.26 -3.81 13.15
N GLY A 117 1.90 -3.87 11.99
CA GLY A 117 1.60 -3.04 10.82
C GLY A 117 1.31 -3.91 9.60
N ALA A 118 0.59 -3.41 8.60
CA ALA A 118 0.33 -4.22 7.41
C ALA A 118 1.57 -4.32 6.52
N ILE A 119 2.00 -3.20 5.95
CA ILE A 119 3.15 -3.10 5.04
C ILE A 119 3.89 -1.81 5.35
N ASN A 120 5.22 -1.86 5.38
CA ASN A 120 6.07 -0.69 5.47
C ASN A 120 6.99 -0.59 4.25
N PHE A 121 7.01 0.56 3.57
CA PHE A 121 8.00 0.87 2.54
C PHE A 121 9.26 1.40 3.22
N ASP A 122 10.15 0.49 3.64
CA ASP A 122 11.30 0.80 4.48
C ASP A 122 12.64 0.80 3.72
N ALA A 123 13.59 1.56 4.28
CA ALA A 123 15.04 1.56 4.07
C ALA A 123 15.56 1.90 2.66
N LEU A 124 14.75 1.75 1.61
CA LEU A 124 15.15 1.99 0.22
C LEU A 124 13.98 2.52 -0.61
N PRO A 125 14.24 3.37 -1.62
CA PRO A 125 13.23 3.78 -2.60
C PRO A 125 12.58 2.57 -3.29
N ALA A 126 11.26 2.43 -3.15
CA ALA A 126 10.47 1.45 -3.88
C ALA A 126 9.79 2.12 -5.09
N SER A 127 9.77 1.41 -6.22
CA SER A 127 9.07 1.90 -7.40
C SER A 127 8.29 0.80 -8.10
N ASN A 128 7.17 1.17 -8.73
CA ASN A 128 6.30 0.26 -9.48
C ASN A 128 5.81 -0.93 -8.65
N VAL A 129 5.47 -0.71 -7.37
CA VAL A 129 4.93 -1.75 -6.49
C VAL A 129 3.40 -1.78 -6.57
N THR A 130 2.83 -2.95 -6.74
CA THR A 130 1.38 -3.18 -6.68
C THR A 130 1.03 -4.08 -5.49
N ILE A 131 0.08 -3.64 -4.68
CA ILE A 131 -0.51 -4.38 -3.55
C ILE A 131 -2.01 -4.50 -3.84
N GLU A 132 -2.50 -5.71 -4.12
CA GLU A 132 -3.88 -5.91 -4.59
C GLU A 132 -4.64 -7.05 -3.89
N GLY A 133 -5.87 -6.74 -3.45
CA GLY A 133 -6.87 -7.74 -3.07
C GLY A 133 -6.66 -8.39 -1.70
N ILE A 134 -5.78 -7.85 -0.87
CA ILE A 134 -5.41 -8.44 0.43
C ILE A 134 -6.25 -7.82 1.54
N ARG A 135 -6.70 -8.66 2.48
CA ARG A 135 -7.35 -8.20 3.71
C ARG A 135 -6.34 -8.20 4.86
N PHE A 136 -6.14 -7.05 5.49
CA PHE A 136 -5.26 -6.87 6.64
C PHE A 136 -6.08 -6.63 7.91
N LEU A 137 -5.78 -7.40 8.96
CA LEU A 137 -6.37 -7.31 10.28
C LEU A 137 -5.23 -7.09 11.31
N CYS A 138 -4.78 -5.84 11.41
CA CYS A 138 -3.60 -5.45 12.20
C CYS A 138 -3.97 -4.59 13.41
N SER A 139 -3.11 -4.57 14.44
CA SER A 139 -3.34 -3.77 15.65
C SER A 139 -2.82 -2.34 15.58
N GLY A 140 -1.80 -2.05 14.76
CA GLY A 140 -1.19 -0.74 14.61
C GLY A 140 -1.70 0.01 13.38
N ASP A 141 -0.79 0.43 12.50
CA ASP A 141 -1.10 1.12 11.23
C ASP A 141 -1.29 0.13 10.08
N GLY A 142 -1.87 0.58 8.98
CA GLY A 142 -2.03 -0.22 7.77
C GLY A 142 -0.78 -0.18 6.92
N ILE A 143 -0.85 0.47 5.77
CA ILE A 143 0.30 0.57 4.86
C ILE A 143 0.98 1.92 5.08
N SER A 144 2.26 1.91 5.44
CA SER A 144 3.06 3.09 5.71
C SER A 144 4.21 3.27 4.70
N SER A 145 4.57 4.51 4.41
CA SER A 145 5.85 4.87 3.78
C SER A 145 6.43 6.10 4.45
N SER A 146 7.70 6.05 4.83
CA SER A 146 8.44 7.20 5.35
C SER A 146 9.85 7.26 4.76
N ASP A 147 10.48 8.43 4.87
CA ASP A 147 11.92 8.68 4.70
C ASP A 147 12.50 8.58 3.26
N TYR A 148 11.86 7.85 2.35
CA TYR A 148 12.38 7.63 1.00
C TYR A 148 11.37 7.95 -0.11
N PRO A 149 11.84 8.51 -1.24
CA PRO A 149 10.97 8.82 -2.37
C PRO A 149 10.48 7.52 -3.02
N ASN A 150 9.19 7.25 -2.88
CA ASN A 150 8.53 6.11 -3.50
C ASN A 150 7.76 6.57 -4.74
N ALA A 151 7.69 5.73 -5.79
CA ALA A 151 7.07 6.14 -7.05
C ALA A 151 6.29 5.04 -7.77
N GLY A 152 5.15 5.37 -8.38
CA GLY A 152 4.40 4.38 -9.17
C GLY A 152 3.75 3.29 -8.31
N ILE A 153 3.42 3.61 -7.06
CA ILE A 153 2.81 2.66 -6.12
C ILE A 153 1.31 2.51 -6.42
N ARG A 154 0.81 1.29 -6.37
CA ARG A 154 -0.60 0.95 -6.60
C ARG A 154 -1.13 0.14 -5.43
N ILE A 155 -2.02 0.74 -4.64
CA ILE A 155 -2.72 0.10 -3.52
C ILE A 155 -4.19 -0.02 -3.93
N VAL A 156 -4.61 -1.22 -4.34
CA VAL A 156 -5.93 -1.39 -4.97
C VAL A 156 -6.73 -2.58 -4.43
N LYS A 157 -8.04 -2.39 -4.23
CA LYS A 157 -8.98 -3.46 -3.81
C LYS A 157 -8.59 -4.16 -2.50
N ASN A 158 -7.87 -3.49 -1.62
CA ASN A 158 -7.51 -4.04 -0.32
C ASN A 158 -8.61 -3.77 0.70
N GLU A 159 -8.69 -4.61 1.73
CA GLU A 159 -9.49 -4.36 2.92
C GLU A 159 -8.57 -4.18 4.13
N ILE A 160 -8.47 -2.97 4.66
CA ILE A 160 -7.50 -2.62 5.72
C ILE A 160 -8.30 -2.28 6.98
N TYR A 161 -8.19 -3.12 8.00
CA TYR A 161 -8.81 -2.89 9.31
C TYR A 161 -7.73 -2.79 10.38
N VAL A 162 -7.54 -1.57 10.87
CA VAL A 162 -6.45 -1.23 11.79
C VAL A 162 -6.95 -0.30 12.90
N GLN A 163 -6.17 -0.13 13.97
CA GLN A 163 -6.52 0.81 15.04
C GLN A 163 -5.92 2.19 14.82
N GLY A 164 -4.77 2.25 14.15
CA GLY A 164 -4.04 3.47 13.82
C GLY A 164 -4.48 4.09 12.48
N ILE A 165 -3.53 4.50 11.67
CA ILE A 165 -3.76 5.11 10.35
C ILE A 165 -3.89 4.01 9.31
N GLY A 166 -4.95 4.05 8.50
CA GLY A 166 -5.19 3.05 7.46
C GLY A 166 -4.11 3.05 6.38
N LEU A 167 -3.80 4.21 5.83
CA LEU A 167 -2.70 4.43 4.90
C LEU A 167 -1.93 5.68 5.33
N ASP A 168 -0.64 5.54 5.61
CA ASP A 168 0.23 6.61 6.08
C ASP A 168 1.37 6.85 5.08
N LEU A 169 1.17 7.76 4.14
CA LEU A 169 1.94 7.80 2.91
C LEU A 169 2.71 9.10 2.77
N GLY A 170 3.97 9.08 3.21
CA GLY A 170 4.94 10.14 3.03
C GLY A 170 5.86 9.93 1.82
N SER A 171 6.36 11.05 1.27
CA SER A 171 7.35 11.07 0.19
C SER A 171 6.95 10.23 -1.04
N LEU A 172 5.65 10.18 -1.35
CA LEU A 172 5.10 9.34 -2.40
C LEU A 172 4.81 10.14 -3.68
N ASN A 173 5.14 9.58 -4.84
CA ASN A 173 4.90 10.23 -6.13
C ASN A 173 4.18 9.30 -7.11
N ASN A 174 3.26 9.86 -7.91
CA ASN A 174 2.59 9.12 -9.00
C ASN A 174 1.97 7.79 -8.50
N ALA A 175 1.19 7.85 -7.43
CA ALA A 175 0.57 6.65 -6.84
C ALA A 175 -0.94 6.61 -7.04
N THR A 176 -1.48 5.38 -7.10
CA THR A 176 -2.91 5.10 -7.21
C THR A 176 -3.38 4.37 -5.97
N ILE A 177 -4.35 4.95 -5.27
CA ILE A 177 -5.03 4.36 -4.12
C ILE A 177 -6.51 4.24 -4.49
N ALA A 178 -6.94 3.04 -4.90
CA ALA A 178 -8.29 2.88 -5.46
C ALA A 178 -9.03 1.63 -5.03
N ASP A 179 -10.36 1.75 -4.92
CA ASP A 179 -11.26 0.64 -4.63
C ASP A 179 -10.97 -0.08 -3.30
N ASN A 180 -10.29 0.58 -2.36
CA ASN A 180 -9.99 0.00 -1.05
C ASN A 180 -11.14 0.20 -0.07
N LYS A 181 -11.26 -0.71 0.89
CA LYS A 181 -12.07 -0.53 2.11
C LYS A 181 -11.13 -0.32 3.29
N ILE A 182 -11.21 0.82 3.95
CA ILE A 182 -10.26 1.23 5.00
C ILE A 182 -11.02 1.59 6.27
N THR A 183 -10.60 1.01 7.39
CA THR A 183 -11.10 1.33 8.73
C THR A 183 -9.92 1.58 9.65
N GLY A 184 -9.91 2.74 10.32
CA GLY A 184 -8.83 3.17 11.21
C GLY A 184 -9.16 4.45 11.98
N LYS A 185 -8.22 4.95 12.78
CA LYS A 185 -8.32 6.27 13.43
C LYS A 185 -8.32 7.40 12.40
N VAL A 186 -7.39 7.33 11.45
CA VAL A 186 -7.35 8.14 10.23
C VAL A 186 -7.44 7.19 9.06
N GLY A 187 -8.24 7.51 8.03
CA GLY A 187 -8.37 6.64 6.87
C GLY A 187 -7.10 6.65 6.01
N VAL A 188 -6.80 7.81 5.43
CA VAL A 188 -5.61 8.03 4.59
C VAL A 188 -4.93 9.32 5.05
N ARG A 189 -3.61 9.28 5.27
CA ARG A 189 -2.77 10.46 5.46
C ARG A 189 -1.76 10.50 4.32
N LEU A 190 -1.70 11.65 3.64
CA LEU A 190 -0.69 12.00 2.66
C LEU A 190 0.16 13.11 3.26
N ASP A 191 1.46 12.89 3.39
CA ASP A 191 2.38 13.87 3.96
C ASP A 191 3.72 13.93 3.22
N GLU A 192 4.64 14.73 3.77
CA GLU A 192 6.04 14.83 3.35
C GLU A 192 6.23 15.08 1.85
N SER A 193 5.62 16.12 1.30
CA SER A 193 5.76 16.51 -0.11
C SER A 193 5.27 15.46 -1.13
N SER A 194 4.26 14.68 -0.77
CA SER A 194 3.67 13.71 -1.70
C SER A 194 2.95 14.42 -2.87
N SER A 195 3.14 13.95 -4.10
CA SER A 195 2.59 14.61 -5.28
C SER A 195 2.08 13.69 -6.40
N ALA A 196 1.09 14.17 -7.15
CA ALA A 196 0.45 13.41 -8.23
C ALA A 196 -0.16 12.08 -7.77
N LEU A 197 -0.69 12.03 -6.54
CA LEU A 197 -1.46 10.89 -6.04
C LEU A 197 -2.90 10.95 -6.53
N LYS A 198 -3.49 9.78 -6.77
CA LYS A 198 -4.93 9.64 -6.99
C LYS A 198 -5.55 8.70 -5.96
N VAL A 199 -6.33 9.28 -5.05
CA VAL A 199 -7.16 8.58 -4.06
C VAL A 199 -8.60 8.56 -4.58
N SER A 200 -9.06 7.42 -5.09
CA SER A 200 -10.40 7.37 -5.70
C SER A 200 -11.20 6.11 -5.43
N HIS A 201 -12.53 6.23 -5.35
CA HIS A 201 -13.45 5.09 -5.18
C HIS A 201 -13.20 4.26 -3.91
N ASN A 202 -12.56 4.83 -2.89
CA ASN A 202 -12.34 4.14 -1.63
C ASN A 202 -13.57 4.26 -0.72
N GLN A 203 -13.82 3.22 0.07
CA GLN A 203 -14.76 3.23 1.18
C GLN A 203 -13.98 3.38 2.48
N ILE A 204 -14.07 4.54 3.12
CA ILE A 204 -13.31 4.89 4.32
C ILE A 204 -14.27 5.05 5.50
N ASP A 205 -14.02 4.34 6.59
CA ASP A 205 -14.71 4.50 7.89
C ASP A 205 -13.66 4.83 8.95
N ALA A 206 -13.44 6.11 9.17
CA ALA A 206 -12.43 6.63 10.08
C ALA A 206 -13.05 7.10 11.40
N VAL A 207 -12.33 6.90 12.51
CA VAL A 207 -12.78 7.42 13.81
C VAL A 207 -12.69 8.95 13.85
N SER A 208 -11.62 9.53 13.33
CA SER A 208 -11.37 10.98 13.40
C SER A 208 -11.41 11.64 12.03
N ILE A 209 -10.37 11.47 11.21
CA ILE A 209 -10.24 12.13 9.90
C ILE A 209 -10.32 11.07 8.79
N GLY A 210 -11.16 11.32 7.78
CA GLY A 210 -11.26 10.43 6.63
C GLY A 210 -9.97 10.43 5.80
N ILE A 211 -9.64 11.58 5.20
CA ILE A 211 -8.42 11.77 4.41
C ILE A 211 -7.73 13.06 4.86
N ALA A 212 -6.45 13.00 5.21
CA ALA A 212 -5.60 14.16 5.48
C ALA A 212 -4.57 14.32 4.36
N VAL A 213 -4.45 15.53 3.81
CA VAL A 213 -3.42 15.93 2.85
C VAL A 213 -2.62 17.05 3.50
N GLN A 214 -1.38 16.77 3.88
CA GLN A 214 -0.57 17.65 4.74
C GLN A 214 0.74 18.01 4.01
N GLY A 215 0.93 19.28 3.66
CA GLY A 215 2.13 19.73 2.91
C GLY A 215 2.41 18.88 1.67
N SER A 216 1.35 18.61 0.90
CA SER A 216 1.37 17.70 -0.24
C SER A 216 0.51 18.29 -1.35
N ASP A 217 1.07 18.36 -2.55
CA ASP A 217 0.53 19.17 -3.65
C ASP A 217 0.08 18.32 -4.84
N TRP A 218 -0.80 18.89 -5.67
CA TRP A 218 -1.20 18.30 -6.96
C TRP A 218 -1.82 16.90 -6.84
N ASN A 219 -2.44 16.59 -5.70
CA ASN A 219 -3.11 15.32 -5.45
C ASN A 219 -4.59 15.38 -5.79
N GLN A 220 -5.17 14.22 -6.10
CA GLN A 220 -6.57 14.07 -6.48
C GLN A 220 -7.29 13.15 -5.50
N VAL A 221 -8.28 13.69 -4.79
CA VAL A 221 -9.20 12.97 -3.91
C VAL A 221 -10.59 12.98 -4.54
N VAL A 222 -10.94 11.89 -5.23
CA VAL A 222 -12.07 11.87 -6.18
C VAL A 222 -13.02 10.71 -5.91
N GLU A 223 -14.32 11.00 -5.79
CA GLU A 223 -15.39 9.98 -5.76
C GLU A 223 -15.23 8.93 -4.63
N ASN A 224 -14.67 9.32 -3.48
CA ASN A 224 -14.58 8.46 -2.31
C ASN A 224 -15.89 8.49 -1.50
N ARG A 225 -16.16 7.40 -0.78
CA ARG A 225 -17.22 7.32 0.24
C ARG A 225 -16.57 7.34 1.62
N ILE A 226 -16.72 8.44 2.33
CA ILE A 226 -16.05 8.72 3.59
C ILE A 226 -17.08 8.81 4.71
N ALA A 227 -16.91 8.02 5.75
CA ALA A 227 -17.49 8.24 7.06
C ALA A 227 -16.35 8.59 8.02
N ALA A 228 -16.42 9.74 8.68
CA ALA A 228 -15.38 10.19 9.59
C ALA A 228 -16.01 10.92 10.77
N GLY A 229 -15.49 10.77 11.99
CA GLY A 229 -16.09 11.39 13.18
C GLY A 229 -15.89 12.90 13.27
N TRP A 230 -14.74 13.41 12.85
CA TRP A 230 -14.40 14.83 13.00
C TRP A 230 -14.45 15.58 11.67
N GLN A 231 -13.52 15.28 10.76
CA GLN A 231 -13.40 15.89 9.44
C GLN A 231 -13.41 14.83 8.35
N GLY A 232 -14.09 15.09 7.25
CA GLY A 232 -14.08 14.18 6.10
C GLY A 232 -12.74 14.20 5.38
N ILE A 233 -12.36 15.38 4.91
CA ILE A 233 -11.11 15.64 4.19
C ILE A 233 -10.46 16.90 4.78
N LEU A 234 -9.19 16.82 5.17
CA LEU A 234 -8.40 17.95 5.65
C LEU A 234 -7.29 18.26 4.63
N LEU A 235 -7.26 19.49 4.11
CA LEU A 235 -6.13 20.05 3.41
C LEU A 235 -5.39 20.97 4.38
N SER A 236 -4.14 20.63 4.72
CA SER A 236 -3.40 21.40 5.73
C SER A 236 -1.93 21.64 5.40
N GLY A 237 -1.38 22.72 5.96
CA GLY A 237 0.08 22.98 5.99
C GLY A 237 0.68 23.10 4.60
N GLU A 238 0.24 24.09 3.82
CA GLU A 238 0.69 24.30 2.43
C GLU A 238 0.36 23.12 1.50
N ALA A 239 -0.84 22.54 1.63
CA ALA A 239 -1.34 21.53 0.70
C ALA A 239 -2.00 22.19 -0.52
N ASP A 240 -1.20 22.48 -1.54
CA ASP A 240 -1.57 23.36 -2.64
C ASP A 240 -1.99 22.62 -3.92
N PHE A 241 -2.84 23.29 -4.72
CA PHE A 241 -3.25 22.79 -6.03
C PHE A 241 -3.86 21.38 -6.05
N ASN A 242 -4.41 20.92 -4.93
CA ASN A 242 -5.10 19.65 -4.84
C ASN A 242 -6.53 19.72 -5.39
N GLN A 243 -7.06 18.58 -5.78
CA GLN A 243 -8.42 18.43 -6.28
C GLN A 243 -9.23 17.53 -5.35
N VAL A 244 -10.30 18.07 -4.77
CA VAL A 244 -11.24 17.36 -3.91
C VAL A 244 -12.61 17.36 -4.59
N LEU A 245 -12.91 16.28 -5.31
CA LEU A 245 -14.01 16.26 -6.28
C LEU A 245 -15.02 15.14 -5.98
N ALA A 246 -16.30 15.50 -5.95
CA ALA A 246 -17.43 14.56 -5.95
C ALA A 246 -17.39 13.47 -4.86
N ASN A 247 -16.78 13.74 -3.71
CA ASN A 247 -16.75 12.80 -2.58
C ASN A 247 -18.10 12.79 -1.85
N LYS A 248 -18.46 11.63 -1.28
CA LYS A 248 -19.63 11.46 -0.41
C LYS A 248 -19.14 11.31 1.02
N ILE A 249 -19.32 12.34 1.83
CA ILE A 249 -18.80 12.48 3.18
C ILE A 249 -19.97 12.44 4.17
N SER A 250 -19.82 11.69 5.26
CA SER A 250 -20.88 11.49 6.25
C SER A 250 -20.32 11.36 7.66
N ARG A 251 -21.20 11.56 8.66
CA ARG A 251 -20.89 11.41 10.11
C ARG A 251 -19.86 12.40 10.67
N VAL A 252 -19.54 13.45 9.92
CA VAL A 252 -18.61 14.48 10.37
C VAL A 252 -19.26 15.39 11.39
N GLU A 253 -18.55 15.68 12.47
CA GLU A 253 -18.98 16.64 13.50
C GLU A 253 -18.58 18.06 13.15
N GLN A 254 -17.39 18.28 12.59
CA GLN A 254 -16.89 19.63 12.27
C GLN A 254 -17.16 20.03 10.82
N SER A 255 -16.60 19.29 9.87
CA SER A 255 -16.71 19.67 8.46
C SER A 255 -16.51 18.52 7.49
N GLY A 256 -17.13 18.66 6.31
CA GLY A 256 -16.90 17.76 5.19
C GLY A 256 -15.48 17.90 4.65
N VAL A 257 -15.12 19.11 4.23
CA VAL A 257 -13.76 19.48 3.81
C VAL A 257 -13.27 20.65 4.65
N ALA A 258 -12.05 20.59 5.18
CA ALA A 258 -11.41 21.67 5.93
C ALA A 258 -10.14 22.15 5.22
N LEU A 259 -9.88 23.47 5.27
CA LEU A 259 -8.62 24.10 4.86
C LEU A 259 -7.97 24.74 6.09
N ASP A 260 -6.72 24.37 6.37
CA ASP A 260 -5.97 24.86 7.53
C ASP A 260 -4.49 25.13 7.19
N GLY A 261 -3.87 26.16 7.74
CA GLY A 261 -2.47 26.49 7.43
C GLY A 261 -2.22 26.90 5.98
N ASP A 262 -3.02 27.84 5.49
CA ASP A 262 -2.83 28.59 4.24
C ASP A 262 -2.73 27.81 2.90
N PRO A 263 -3.51 26.73 2.67
CA PRO A 263 -3.49 26.04 1.38
C PRO A 263 -4.16 26.89 0.28
N PHE A 264 -3.57 26.92 -0.91
CA PHE A 264 -4.06 27.75 -2.03
C PHE A 264 -4.18 26.97 -3.35
N GLY A 265 -4.96 27.55 -4.28
CA GLY A 265 -5.12 26.98 -5.62
C GLY A 265 -5.86 25.65 -5.69
N ASN A 266 -6.45 25.18 -4.59
CA ASN A 266 -7.18 23.93 -4.53
C ASN A 266 -8.54 24.04 -5.22
N GLN A 267 -9.03 22.91 -5.75
CA GLN A 267 -10.36 22.79 -6.35
C GLN A 267 -11.23 21.87 -5.50
N ILE A 268 -12.27 22.43 -4.88
CA ILE A 268 -13.17 21.71 -3.97
C ILE A 268 -14.57 21.76 -4.55
N LEU A 269 -14.93 20.73 -5.32
CA LEU A 269 -16.09 20.76 -6.22
C LEU A 269 -17.04 19.58 -6.00
N GLY A 270 -18.32 19.88 -5.80
CA GLY A 270 -19.39 18.89 -5.88
C GLY A 270 -19.39 17.81 -4.78
N ASN A 271 -18.74 18.07 -3.64
CA ASN A 271 -18.74 17.14 -2.51
C ASN A 271 -20.10 17.16 -1.80
N LYS A 272 -20.56 15.98 -1.37
CA LYS A 272 -21.82 15.80 -0.65
C LYS A 272 -21.53 15.47 0.80
N VAL A 273 -22.05 16.25 1.73
CA VAL A 273 -21.70 16.19 3.15
C VAL A 273 -22.96 15.96 3.97
N VAL A 274 -22.91 14.97 4.85
CA VAL A 274 -23.98 14.68 5.82
C VAL A 274 -23.38 14.73 7.22
N CYS A 275 -23.78 15.74 8.00
CA CYS A 275 -23.30 15.89 9.37
C CYS A 275 -23.73 14.71 10.27
N SER A 276 -23.01 14.52 11.36
CA SER A 276 -23.47 13.69 12.46
C SER A 276 -24.78 14.19 13.06
N ILE A 277 -25.55 13.28 13.66
CA ILE A 277 -26.83 13.63 14.30
C ILE A 277 -26.57 14.64 15.41
N GLY A 278 -27.23 15.79 15.34
CA GLY A 278 -27.09 16.88 16.32
C GLY A 278 -25.87 17.78 16.11
N ALA A 279 -25.03 17.51 15.11
CA ALA A 279 -23.90 18.37 14.78
C ALA A 279 -24.29 19.44 13.75
N GLU A 280 -23.74 20.65 13.92
CA GLU A 280 -23.81 21.75 12.95
C GLU A 280 -22.51 21.81 12.13
N CYS A 281 -22.28 20.80 11.29
CA CYS A 281 -21.06 20.74 10.49
C CYS A 281 -21.14 21.65 9.26
N LYS A 282 -19.99 22.10 8.76
CA LYS A 282 -19.88 22.83 7.49
C LYS A 282 -19.58 21.87 6.34
N ALA A 283 -20.19 22.09 5.17
CA ALA A 283 -19.80 21.32 3.97
C ALA A 283 -18.31 21.58 3.62
N VAL A 284 -17.90 22.85 3.67
CA VAL A 284 -16.50 23.28 3.56
C VAL A 284 -16.22 24.30 4.67
N ASP A 285 -15.17 24.08 5.45
CA ASP A 285 -14.67 25.02 6.46
C ASP A 285 -13.37 25.66 5.97
N ALA A 286 -13.43 26.97 5.72
CA ALA A 286 -12.32 27.77 5.24
C ALA A 286 -12.48 29.22 5.74
N GLN A 287 -11.36 29.87 6.05
CA GLN A 287 -11.33 31.32 6.30
C GLN A 287 -11.65 32.09 5.02
N MET A 288 -12.12 33.34 5.15
CA MET A 288 -12.60 34.12 4.01
C MET A 288 -11.51 34.30 2.93
N GLU A 289 -10.29 34.54 3.37
CA GLU A 289 -9.10 34.70 2.54
C GLU A 289 -8.83 33.42 1.73
N LEU A 290 -9.00 32.24 2.35
CA LEU A 290 -8.81 30.96 1.68
C LEU A 290 -9.94 30.65 0.69
N ILE A 291 -11.15 31.15 0.91
CA ILE A 291 -12.25 31.01 -0.06
C ILE A 291 -11.92 31.73 -1.37
N GLU A 292 -11.26 32.89 -1.30
CA GLU A 292 -10.87 33.64 -2.51
C GLU A 292 -9.69 33.01 -3.26
N GLN A 293 -8.81 32.30 -2.54
CA GLN A 293 -7.62 31.65 -3.09
C GLN A 293 -7.88 30.25 -3.64
N ASN A 294 -9.05 29.67 -3.37
CA ASN A 294 -9.41 28.32 -3.75
C ASN A 294 -10.72 28.29 -4.55
N HIS A 295 -10.86 27.35 -5.49
CA HIS A 295 -12.08 27.22 -6.27
C HIS A 295 -13.07 26.28 -5.56
N ILE A 296 -13.97 26.86 -4.76
CA ILE A 296 -14.95 26.13 -3.95
C ILE A 296 -16.36 26.28 -4.54
N LYS A 297 -16.98 25.19 -5.01
CA LYS A 297 -18.31 25.26 -5.65
C LYS A 297 -19.12 23.97 -5.54
N GLY A 298 -20.43 24.10 -5.33
CA GLY A 298 -21.39 22.99 -5.43
C GLY A 298 -21.30 21.96 -4.31
N ASN A 299 -20.63 22.30 -3.21
CA ASN A 299 -20.55 21.46 -2.01
C ASN A 299 -21.82 21.68 -1.17
N HIS A 300 -22.47 20.61 -0.74
CA HIS A 300 -23.74 20.63 0.00
C HIS A 300 -23.84 19.49 1.00
#